data_AF-A0A2M7ZH53-F1
#
_entry.id   AF-A0A2M7ZH53-F1
#
_cell.length_a   1.000
_cell.length_b   1.000
_cell.length_c   1.000
_cell.angle_alpha   90.00
_cell.angle_beta   90.00
_cell.angle_gamma   90.00
#
_symmetry.space_group_name_H-M   'P 1'
#
loop_
_entity.id
_entity.type
_entity.pdbx_description
1 polymer ?
#
loop_
_entity_poly.entity_id
_entity_poly.type
_entity_poly.pdbx_seq_one_letter_code
_entity_poly.pdbx_strand_id
1 'polypeptide(L)'
;MKNIAKKFFNYRSYTPIPFLILMFVFQKATIPSLIIGFFIALVGELIRLWGVSWAGSETRTTGGVGGTFLIISGPFAFVRNPLYVGNILLYTGFGVMSLALFPYMQIFALLFFLFQYYLIVREEESFLIIKFGKEFENYIKYVPRFFPRFTPYKPENVIQPELNIKAGLRSEKRSMQAFILVTVLLIVESALKRYF
;
A
#
# COMPACT_ATOMS: atom_id res chain seq x y z
N MET A 1 10.14 6.28 17.61
CA MET A 1 10.56 5.59 16.38
C MET A 1 12.07 5.61 16.26
N LYS A 2 12.71 4.46 16.02
CA LYS A 2 14.13 4.40 15.63
C LYS A 2 14.41 5.29 14.41
N ASN A 3 15.61 5.86 14.34
CA ASN A 3 15.98 6.86 13.33
C ASN A 3 15.78 6.37 11.89
N ILE A 4 16.11 5.11 11.60
CA ILE A 4 15.99 4.52 10.24
C ILE A 4 14.52 4.30 9.84
N ALA A 5 13.71 3.70 10.71
CA ALA A 5 12.30 3.45 10.42
C ALA A 5 11.50 4.76 10.27
N LYS A 6 11.83 5.81 11.05
CA LYS A 6 11.26 7.15 10.88
C LYS A 6 11.60 7.75 9.52
N LYS A 7 12.85 7.58 9.05
CA LYS A 7 13.24 7.99 7.69
C LYS A 7 12.44 7.24 6.64
N PHE A 8 12.37 5.91 6.72
CA PHE A 8 11.59 5.10 5.77
C PHE A 8 10.11 5.47 5.77
N PHE A 9 9.53 5.76 6.93
CA PHE A 9 8.16 6.24 7.04
C PHE A 9 8.00 7.58 6.32
N ASN A 10 8.83 8.57 6.62
CA ASN A 10 8.71 9.92 6.04
C ASN A 10 8.91 9.94 4.52
N TYR A 11 9.79 9.08 3.99
CA TYR A 11 10.11 9.03 2.56
C TYR A 11 9.39 7.91 1.80
N ARG A 12 8.46 7.17 2.42
CA ARG A 12 7.79 6.00 1.81
C ARG A 12 7.08 6.26 0.49
N SER A 13 6.66 7.50 0.24
CA SER A 13 6.02 7.89 -1.02
C SER A 13 7.01 8.15 -2.15
N TYR A 14 8.30 8.35 -1.83
CA TYR A 14 9.35 8.64 -2.79
C TYR A 14 10.24 7.43 -3.11
N THR A 15 10.32 6.45 -2.20
CA THR A 15 11.10 5.21 -2.42
C THR A 15 10.73 4.42 -3.69
N PRO A 16 9.50 4.49 -4.25
CA PRO A 16 9.19 3.84 -5.52
C PRO A 16 9.73 4.56 -6.77
N ILE A 17 10.07 5.85 -6.69
CA ILE A 17 10.43 6.65 -7.87
C ILE A 17 11.61 6.06 -8.65
N PRO A 18 12.72 5.62 -8.02
CA PRO A 18 13.82 4.98 -8.75
C PRO A 18 13.39 3.74 -9.52
N PHE A 19 12.51 2.91 -8.95
CA PHE A 19 11.98 1.73 -9.62
C PHE A 19 11.09 2.12 -10.81
N LEU A 20 10.25 3.15 -10.67
CA LEU A 20 9.43 3.65 -11.78
C LEU A 20 10.30 4.19 -12.92
N ILE A 21 11.38 4.91 -12.64
CA ILE A 21 12.34 5.38 -13.66
C ILE A 21 12.94 4.18 -14.40
N LEU A 22 13.42 3.16 -13.68
CA LEU A 22 13.94 1.94 -14.30
C LEU A 22 12.88 1.21 -15.12
N MET A 23 11.62 1.19 -14.66
CA MET A 23 10.50 0.59 -15.40
C MET A 23 10.28 1.26 -16.75
N PHE A 24 10.32 2.60 -16.82
CA PHE A 24 10.19 3.33 -18.09
C PHE A 24 11.41 3.12 -19.00
N VAL A 25 12.62 3.27 -18.47
CA VAL A 25 13.85 3.12 -19.26
C VAL A 25 13.97 1.73 -19.89
N PHE A 26 13.72 0.67 -19.10
CA PHE A 26 13.92 -0.72 -19.53
C PHE A 26 12.62 -1.44 -19.90
N GLN A 27 11.54 -0.70 -20.16
CA GLN A 27 10.22 -1.28 -20.46
C GLN A 27 10.27 -2.25 -21.64
N LYS A 28 9.69 -3.44 -21.46
CA LYS A 28 9.46 -4.50 -22.46
C LYS A 28 8.00 -5.00 -22.44
N ALA A 29 7.06 -4.08 -22.26
CA ALA A 29 5.65 -4.36 -22.06
C ALA A 29 4.99 -5.09 -23.25
N THR A 30 4.14 -6.06 -22.95
CA THR A 30 3.28 -6.77 -23.91
C THR A 30 1.81 -6.45 -23.63
N ILE A 31 0.88 -6.73 -24.55
CA ILE A 31 -0.56 -6.49 -24.27
C ILE A 31 -1.02 -7.30 -23.05
N PRO A 32 -0.70 -8.61 -22.93
CA PRO A 32 -1.08 -9.36 -21.74
C PRO A 32 -0.48 -8.79 -20.45
N SER A 33 0.79 -8.36 -20.47
CA SER A 33 1.44 -7.83 -19.26
C SER A 33 0.81 -6.51 -18.82
N LEU A 34 0.47 -5.63 -19.75
CA LEU A 34 -0.26 -4.38 -19.47
C LEU A 34 -1.62 -4.67 -18.83
N ILE A 35 -2.41 -5.61 -19.37
CA ILE A 35 -3.73 -5.96 -18.85
C ILE A 35 -3.63 -6.60 -17.46
N ILE A 36 -2.81 -7.64 -17.33
CA ILE A 36 -2.65 -8.38 -16.06
C ILE A 36 -2.12 -7.44 -14.97
N GLY A 37 -1.06 -6.70 -15.29
CA GLY A 37 -0.45 -5.76 -14.35
C GLY A 37 -1.40 -4.63 -13.95
N PHE A 38 -2.20 -4.11 -14.88
CA PHE A 38 -3.22 -3.10 -14.58
C PHE A 38 -4.24 -3.61 -13.54
N PHE A 39 -4.77 -4.83 -13.71
CA PHE A 39 -5.73 -5.38 -12.75
C PHE A 39 -5.11 -5.65 -11.39
N ILE A 40 -3.86 -6.14 -11.33
CA ILE A 40 -3.13 -6.30 -10.06
C ILE A 40 -2.98 -4.94 -9.35
N ALA A 41 -2.57 -3.91 -10.10
CA ALA A 41 -2.39 -2.56 -9.57
C ALA A 41 -3.73 -1.95 -9.09
N LEU A 42 -4.80 -2.15 -9.87
CA LEU A 42 -6.15 -1.68 -9.55
C LEU A 42 -6.67 -2.30 -8.25
N VAL A 43 -6.49 -3.61 -8.06
CA VAL A 43 -6.87 -4.28 -6.79
C VAL A 43 -6.11 -3.66 -5.61
N GLY A 44 -4.82 -3.38 -5.77
CA GLY A 44 -4.02 -2.70 -4.77
C GLY A 44 -4.58 -1.33 -4.39
N GLU A 45 -4.94 -0.52 -5.38
CA GLU A 45 -5.50 0.82 -5.16
C GLU A 45 -6.89 0.76 -4.50
N LEU A 46 -7.74 -0.20 -4.89
CA LEU A 46 -9.05 -0.40 -4.28
C LEU A 46 -8.95 -0.81 -2.80
N ILE A 47 -8.00 -1.68 -2.43
CA ILE A 47 -7.72 -2.02 -1.02
C ILE A 47 -7.30 -0.78 -0.24
N ARG A 48 -6.46 0.08 -0.83
CA ARG A 48 -6.02 1.33 -0.18
C ARG A 48 -7.20 2.28 0.03
N LEU A 49 -8.03 2.47 -0.99
CA LEU A 49 -9.24 3.29 -0.89
C LEU A 49 -10.19 2.75 0.19
N TRP A 50 -10.41 1.44 0.24
CA TRP A 50 -11.24 0.81 1.26
C TRP A 50 -10.67 1.06 2.67
N GLY A 51 -9.36 0.91 2.86
CA GLY A 51 -8.71 1.13 4.15
C GLY A 51 -8.78 2.59 4.61
N VAL A 52 -8.45 3.53 3.73
CA VAL A 52 -8.47 4.96 4.07
C VAL A 52 -9.89 5.49 4.27
N SER A 53 -10.90 4.87 3.65
CA SER A 53 -12.32 5.21 3.91
C SER A 53 -12.76 4.92 5.35
N TRP A 54 -12.08 3.99 6.04
CA TRP A 54 -12.29 3.73 7.47
C TRP A 54 -11.32 4.51 8.36
N ALA A 55 -10.05 4.57 7.97
CA ALA A 55 -9.01 5.11 8.82
C ALA A 55 -8.85 6.64 8.71
N GLY A 56 -9.49 7.26 7.72
CA GLY A 56 -9.42 8.70 7.48
C GLY A 56 -8.03 9.21 7.11
N SER A 57 -7.89 10.54 7.05
CA SER A 57 -6.62 11.20 6.70
C SER A 57 -5.55 11.11 7.80
N GLU A 58 -5.90 10.68 9.01
CA GLU A 58 -4.97 10.47 10.12
C GLU A 58 -3.91 9.39 9.80
N THR A 59 -4.19 8.50 8.87
CA THR A 59 -3.19 7.54 8.34
C THR A 59 -2.07 8.18 7.52
N ARG A 60 -2.22 9.45 7.12
CA ARG A 60 -1.27 10.19 6.28
C ARG A 60 -0.39 11.17 7.05
N THR A 61 -0.63 11.39 8.35
CA THR A 61 0.14 12.36 9.13
C THR A 61 1.54 11.83 9.42
N THR A 62 2.56 12.66 9.14
CA THR A 62 3.98 12.35 9.40
C THR A 62 4.43 12.76 10.81
N GLY A 63 3.57 13.48 11.54
CA GLY A 63 3.84 14.04 12.88
C GLY A 63 3.60 13.10 14.06
N GLY A 64 3.08 11.89 13.83
CA GLY A 64 2.82 10.89 14.86
C GLY A 64 1.95 9.78 14.29
N VAL A 65 2.34 8.52 14.49
CA VAL A 65 1.44 7.38 14.26
C VAL A 65 0.29 7.51 15.25
N GLY A 66 -0.90 7.02 14.92
CA GLY A 66 -2.02 6.96 15.85
C GLY A 66 -3.16 7.91 15.50
N GLY A 67 -4.17 7.36 14.83
CA GLY A 67 -5.47 8.00 14.71
C GLY A 67 -6.23 8.06 16.03
N THR A 68 -7.35 8.76 16.05
CA THR A 68 -8.23 8.91 17.22
C THR A 68 -8.79 7.56 17.68
N PHE A 69 -9.00 6.63 16.74
CA PHE A 69 -9.51 5.27 16.99
C PHE A 69 -8.51 4.19 16.59
N LEU A 70 -8.58 3.03 17.25
CA LEU A 70 -7.94 1.82 16.78
C LEU A 70 -8.77 1.22 15.64
N ILE A 71 -8.35 1.44 14.41
CA ILE A 71 -9.09 0.99 13.22
C ILE A 71 -8.91 -0.52 13.01
N ILE A 72 -10.00 -1.25 13.16
CA ILE A 72 -10.07 -2.70 12.95
C ILE A 72 -11.21 -3.10 12.00
N SER A 73 -11.92 -2.11 11.43
CA SER A 73 -13.00 -2.30 10.47
C SER A 73 -12.51 -2.26 9.02
N GLY A 74 -13.38 -2.71 8.11
CA GLY A 74 -13.03 -2.78 6.68
C GLY A 74 -11.88 -3.77 6.44
N PRO A 75 -10.85 -3.39 5.66
CA PRO A 75 -9.77 -4.31 5.34
C PRO A 75 -8.87 -4.61 6.56
N PHE A 76 -8.89 -3.73 7.57
CA PHE A 76 -8.16 -3.94 8.83
C PHE A 76 -8.68 -5.17 9.60
N ALA A 77 -9.94 -5.56 9.41
CA ALA A 77 -10.49 -6.78 10.01
C ALA A 77 -9.83 -8.07 9.47
N PHE A 78 -9.19 -8.00 8.30
CA PHE A 78 -8.59 -9.13 7.61
C PHE A 78 -7.06 -9.10 7.65
N VAL A 79 -6.45 -7.92 7.66
CA VAL A 79 -5.00 -7.76 7.72
C VAL A 79 -4.67 -6.45 8.41
N ARG A 80 -3.67 -6.43 9.29
CA ARG A 80 -3.34 -5.23 10.08
C ARG A 80 -2.86 -4.06 9.25
N ASN A 81 -2.17 -4.33 8.14
CA ASN A 81 -1.51 -3.30 7.33
C ASN A 81 -2.01 -3.30 5.87
N PRO A 82 -3.32 -3.14 5.63
CA PRO A 82 -3.91 -3.28 4.30
C PRO A 82 -3.39 -2.23 3.32
N LEU A 83 -3.03 -1.04 3.80
CA LEU A 83 -2.47 0.01 2.94
C LEU A 83 -1.11 -0.37 2.36
N TYR A 84 -0.26 -1.07 3.14
CA TYR A 84 1.03 -1.58 2.67
C TYR A 84 0.85 -2.79 1.76
N VAL A 85 -0.12 -3.66 2.02
CA VAL A 85 -0.51 -4.74 1.09
C VAL A 85 -0.96 -4.15 -0.24
N GLY A 86 -1.80 -3.13 -0.21
CA GLY A 86 -2.25 -2.42 -1.42
C GLY A 86 -1.10 -1.75 -2.17
N ASN A 87 -0.13 -1.13 -1.47
CA ASN A 87 1.08 -0.59 -2.11
C ASN A 87 1.92 -1.69 -2.78
N ILE A 88 2.11 -2.83 -2.12
CA ILE A 88 2.85 -3.97 -2.69
C ILE A 88 2.17 -4.45 -3.97
N LEU A 89 0.84 -4.61 -3.97
CA LEU A 89 0.07 -4.97 -5.16
C LEU A 89 0.18 -3.90 -6.25
N LEU A 90 0.09 -2.61 -5.90
CA LEU A 90 0.26 -1.50 -6.83
C LEU A 90 1.61 -1.57 -7.56
N TYR A 91 2.71 -1.74 -6.82
CA TYR A 91 4.06 -1.84 -7.41
C TYR A 91 4.27 -3.14 -8.18
N THR A 92 3.67 -4.24 -7.72
CA THR A 92 3.69 -5.52 -8.45
C THR A 92 2.99 -5.38 -9.78
N GLY A 93 1.83 -4.72 -9.81
CA GLY A 93 1.11 -4.45 -11.04
C GLY A 93 1.94 -3.64 -12.02
N PHE A 94 2.58 -2.55 -11.59
CA PHE A 94 3.44 -1.75 -12.49
C PHE A 94 4.69 -2.50 -12.98
N GLY A 95 5.32 -3.31 -12.13
CA GLY A 95 6.44 -4.14 -12.57
C GLY A 95 6.02 -5.23 -13.56
N VAL A 96 4.84 -5.83 -13.40
CA VAL A 96 4.24 -6.73 -14.39
C VAL A 96 3.88 -5.98 -15.67
N MET A 97 3.26 -4.79 -15.58
CA MET A 97 2.92 -3.97 -16.76
C MET A 97 4.15 -3.70 -17.61
N SER A 98 5.22 -3.19 -16.99
CA SER A 98 6.44 -2.78 -17.69
C SER A 98 7.28 -3.95 -18.21
N LEU A 99 7.27 -5.11 -17.54
CA LEU A 99 8.22 -6.22 -17.74
C LEU A 99 9.69 -5.79 -17.79
N ALA A 100 10.01 -4.64 -17.18
CA ALA A 100 11.35 -4.10 -17.20
C ALA A 100 12.29 -4.97 -16.36
N LEU A 101 13.37 -5.47 -16.99
CA LEU A 101 14.37 -6.33 -16.34
C LEU A 101 13.75 -7.52 -15.57
N PHE A 102 12.62 -8.04 -16.09
CA PHE A 102 11.86 -9.10 -15.44
C PHE A 102 12.59 -10.46 -15.53
N PRO A 103 12.58 -11.30 -14.47
CA PRO A 103 11.91 -11.14 -13.17
C PRO A 103 12.75 -10.44 -12.09
N TYR A 104 14.04 -10.21 -12.33
CA TYR A 104 15.00 -9.83 -11.29
C TYR A 104 14.69 -8.50 -10.62
N MET A 105 14.30 -7.47 -11.40
CA MET A 105 13.93 -6.17 -10.83
C MET A 105 12.65 -6.27 -9.99
N GLN A 106 11.67 -7.07 -10.42
CA GLN A 106 10.44 -7.32 -9.66
C GLN A 106 10.74 -7.96 -8.31
N ILE A 107 11.59 -8.99 -8.30
CA ILE A 107 12.00 -9.68 -7.06
C ILE A 107 12.72 -8.70 -6.13
N PHE A 108 13.69 -7.94 -6.65
CA PHE A 108 14.44 -6.97 -5.86
C PHE A 108 13.53 -5.88 -5.27
N ALA A 109 12.62 -5.33 -6.08
CA ALA A 109 11.63 -4.35 -5.61
C ALA A 109 10.76 -4.91 -4.49
N LEU A 110 10.24 -6.13 -4.63
CA LEU A 110 9.43 -6.79 -3.61
C LEU A 110 10.19 -6.98 -2.30
N LEU A 111 11.41 -7.51 -2.37
CA LEU A 111 12.26 -7.69 -1.18
C LEU A 111 12.53 -6.35 -0.48
N PHE A 112 12.84 -5.31 -1.25
CA PHE A 112 13.05 -3.96 -0.74
C PHE A 112 11.81 -3.42 -0.02
N PHE A 113 10.63 -3.46 -0.65
CA PHE A 113 9.41 -2.94 -0.04
C PHE A 113 8.93 -3.76 1.16
N LEU A 114 9.07 -5.09 1.12
CA LEU A 114 8.78 -5.95 2.27
C LEU A 114 9.68 -5.60 3.45
N PHE A 115 10.97 -5.39 3.22
CA PHE A 115 11.91 -4.96 4.26
C PHE A 115 11.58 -3.56 4.80
N GLN A 116 11.34 -2.59 3.90
CA GLN A 116 10.94 -1.24 4.27
C GLN A 116 9.68 -1.24 5.14
N TYR A 117 8.62 -1.93 4.71
CA TYR A 117 7.36 -1.98 5.43
C TYR A 117 7.46 -2.78 6.72
N TYR A 118 8.29 -3.83 6.79
CA TYR A 118 8.55 -4.53 8.05
C TYR A 118 9.14 -3.59 9.11
N LEU A 119 10.11 -2.75 8.75
CA LEU A 119 10.70 -1.78 9.68
C LEU A 119 9.68 -0.73 10.15
N ILE A 120 8.87 -0.22 9.23
CA ILE A 120 7.82 0.76 9.54
C ILE A 120 6.78 0.15 10.47
N VAL A 121 6.21 -1.01 10.11
CA VAL A 121 5.16 -1.69 10.88
C VAL A 121 5.61 -2.02 12.29
N ARG A 122 6.87 -2.44 12.50
CA ARG A 122 7.36 -2.73 13.86
C ARG A 122 7.34 -1.50 14.78
N GLU A 123 7.70 -0.34 14.26
CA GLU A 123 7.64 0.90 15.04
C GLU A 123 6.20 1.39 15.23
N GLU A 124 5.36 1.24 14.20
CA GLU A 124 3.93 1.55 14.29
C GLU A 124 3.24 0.69 15.35
N GLU A 125 3.49 -0.62 15.34
CA GLU A 125 2.96 -1.54 16.35
C GLU A 125 3.43 -1.17 17.76
N SER A 126 4.71 -0.81 17.93
CA SER A 126 5.24 -0.39 19.23
C SER A 126 4.53 0.86 19.74
N PHE A 127 4.24 1.81 18.84
CA PHE A 127 3.46 3.00 19.16
C PHE A 127 1.98 2.65 19.47
N LEU A 128 1.36 1.78 18.69
CA LEU A 128 -0.04 1.39 18.86
C LEU A 128 -0.28 0.60 20.15
N ILE A 129 0.69 -0.22 20.59
CA ILE A 129 0.67 -0.87 21.91
C ILE A 129 0.62 0.19 23.01
N ILE A 130 1.46 1.23 22.95
CA ILE A 130 1.48 2.31 23.95
C ILE A 130 0.17 3.09 23.93
N LYS A 131 -0.40 3.37 22.75
CA LYS A 131 -1.60 4.20 22.60
C LYS A 131 -2.90 3.48 22.98
N PHE A 132 -3.07 2.22 22.55
CA PHE A 132 -4.35 1.49 22.64
C PHE A 132 -4.28 0.27 23.59
N GLY A 133 -3.09 -0.07 24.10
CA GLY A 133 -2.90 -1.10 25.12
C GLY A 133 -3.54 -2.43 24.76
N LYS A 134 -4.38 -2.93 25.68
CA LYS A 134 -5.03 -4.26 25.60
C LYS A 134 -5.86 -4.47 24.33
N GLU A 135 -6.52 -3.43 23.81
CA GLU A 135 -7.32 -3.55 22.58
C GLU A 135 -6.42 -3.94 21.40
N PHE A 136 -5.26 -3.30 21.29
CA PHE A 136 -4.29 -3.60 20.25
C PHE A 136 -3.61 -4.95 20.48
N GLU A 137 -3.24 -5.25 21.73
CA GLU A 137 -2.69 -6.57 22.08
C GLU A 137 -3.65 -7.72 21.73
N ASN A 138 -4.96 -7.50 21.88
CA ASN A 138 -5.94 -8.49 21.47
C ASN A 138 -6.02 -8.58 19.94
N TYR A 139 -6.07 -7.45 19.25
CA TYR A 139 -6.12 -7.37 17.79
C TYR A 139 -4.93 -8.09 17.13
N ILE A 140 -3.70 -7.92 17.62
CA ILE A 140 -2.52 -8.57 17.05
C ILE A 140 -2.51 -10.09 17.16
N LYS A 141 -3.26 -10.67 18.11
CA LYS A 141 -3.40 -12.14 18.27
C LYS A 141 -4.27 -12.75 17.17
N TYR A 142 -5.27 -12.01 16.69
CA TYR A 142 -6.28 -12.52 15.77
C TYR A 142 -6.09 -12.07 14.32
N VAL A 143 -5.34 -10.99 14.10
CA VAL A 143 -5.17 -10.42 12.76
C VAL A 143 -3.69 -10.40 12.36
N PRO A 144 -3.29 -11.07 11.27
CA PRO A 144 -1.91 -11.11 10.79
C PRO A 144 -1.44 -9.75 10.21
N ARG A 145 -0.12 -9.57 10.10
CA ARG A 145 0.47 -8.30 9.62
C ARG A 145 0.22 -8.02 8.13
N PHE A 146 0.39 -9.03 7.28
CA PHE A 146 0.43 -8.85 5.81
C PHE A 146 -0.40 -9.87 5.01
N PHE A 147 -0.60 -11.08 5.53
CA PHE A 147 -1.39 -12.11 4.83
C PHE A 147 -2.83 -12.09 5.32
N PRO A 148 -3.84 -11.77 4.50
CA PRO A 148 -5.20 -11.63 5.00
C PRO A 148 -5.77 -12.95 5.52
N ARG A 149 -6.51 -12.88 6.61
CA ARG A 149 -7.42 -13.97 7.02
C ARG A 149 -8.66 -13.99 6.13
N PHE A 150 -9.36 -15.13 6.06
CA PHE A 150 -10.56 -15.27 5.22
C PHE A 150 -11.85 -14.76 5.87
N THR A 151 -11.90 -14.72 7.21
CA THR A 151 -13.05 -14.22 7.97
C THR A 151 -12.68 -12.92 8.68
N PRO A 152 -13.57 -11.93 8.80
CA PRO A 152 -13.26 -10.67 9.48
C PRO A 152 -13.13 -10.86 11.00
N TYR A 153 -12.17 -10.17 11.61
CA TYR A 153 -12.12 -9.96 13.06
C TYR A 153 -13.19 -8.94 13.49
N LYS A 154 -14.04 -9.32 14.45
CA LYS A 154 -15.18 -8.52 14.92
C LYS A 154 -15.27 -8.60 16.46
N PRO A 155 -14.54 -7.76 17.21
CA PRO A 155 -14.71 -7.69 18.65
C PRO A 155 -15.95 -6.84 19.00
N GLU A 156 -16.60 -7.15 20.10
CA GLU A 156 -17.84 -6.47 20.52
C GLU A 156 -17.58 -5.09 21.15
N ASN A 157 -16.44 -4.90 21.81
CA ASN A 157 -16.19 -3.75 22.69
C ASN A 157 -15.14 -2.74 22.16
N VAL A 158 -14.97 -2.63 20.84
CA VAL A 158 -14.03 -1.65 20.26
C VAL A 158 -14.80 -0.63 19.43
N ILE A 159 -14.77 0.64 19.84
CA ILE A 159 -15.45 1.73 19.14
C ILE A 159 -14.79 1.95 17.78
N GLN A 160 -15.60 2.07 16.73
CA GLN A 160 -15.14 2.29 15.35
C GLN A 160 -15.72 3.59 14.80
N PRO A 161 -14.97 4.33 13.97
CA PRO A 161 -15.51 5.47 13.26
C PRO A 161 -16.51 5.02 12.20
N GLU A 162 -17.38 5.93 11.75
CA GLU A 162 -18.25 5.67 10.61
C GLU A 162 -17.46 5.63 9.29
N LEU A 163 -17.91 4.77 8.38
CA LEU A 163 -17.34 4.69 7.03
C LEU A 163 -17.52 6.02 6.28
N ASN A 164 -16.41 6.62 5.83
CA ASN A 164 -16.44 7.87 5.09
C ASN A 164 -15.70 7.76 3.75
N ILE A 165 -16.42 7.27 2.74
CA ILE A 165 -15.88 7.08 1.37
C ILE A 165 -15.46 8.42 0.74
N LYS A 166 -16.19 9.51 0.98
CA LYS A 166 -15.86 10.83 0.42
C LYS A 166 -14.52 11.34 0.95
N ALA A 167 -14.28 11.18 2.25
CA ALA A 167 -13.00 11.50 2.88
C ALA A 167 -11.88 10.57 2.39
N GLY A 168 -12.20 9.28 2.20
CA GLY A 168 -11.32 8.28 1.58
C GLY A 168 -10.83 8.72 0.21
N LEU A 169 -11.75 9.03 -0.71
CA LEU A 169 -11.45 9.51 -2.06
C LEU A 169 -10.63 10.80 -2.06
N ARG A 170 -10.99 11.77 -1.20
CA ARG A 170 -10.24 13.02 -1.08
C ARG A 170 -8.80 12.77 -0.65
N SER A 171 -8.62 11.86 0.30
CA SER A 171 -7.31 11.50 0.83
C SER A 171 -6.50 10.75 -0.24
N GLU A 172 -7.11 9.78 -0.94
CA GLU A 172 -6.48 8.96 -1.98
C GLU A 172 -6.24 9.67 -3.31
N LYS A 173 -6.77 10.89 -3.52
CA LYS A 173 -6.64 11.64 -4.77
C LYS A 173 -5.24 11.61 -5.39
N ARG A 174 -4.19 11.83 -4.58
CA ARG A 174 -2.80 11.82 -5.06
C ARG A 174 -2.33 10.44 -5.53
N SER A 175 -2.75 9.38 -4.84
CA SER A 175 -2.43 8.02 -5.26
C SER A 175 -3.15 7.66 -6.56
N MET A 176 -4.45 7.97 -6.65
CA MET A 176 -5.22 7.73 -7.87
C MET A 176 -4.65 8.48 -9.07
N GLN A 177 -4.21 9.73 -8.87
CA GLN A 177 -3.51 10.51 -9.90
C GLN A 177 -2.20 9.83 -10.32
N ALA A 178 -1.38 9.38 -9.37
CA ALA A 178 -0.15 8.65 -9.67
C ALA A 178 -0.43 7.32 -10.39
N PHE A 179 -1.47 6.59 -9.98
CA PHE A 179 -1.90 5.35 -10.62
C PHE A 179 -2.28 5.56 -12.08
N ILE A 180 -3.13 6.55 -12.35
CA ILE A 180 -3.55 6.91 -13.71
C ILE A 180 -2.34 7.36 -14.53
N LEU A 181 -1.51 8.25 -13.98
CA LEU A 181 -0.35 8.79 -14.67
C LEU A 181 0.64 7.68 -15.08
N VAL A 182 1.05 6.84 -14.13
CA VAL A 182 1.99 5.74 -14.41
C VAL A 182 1.40 4.76 -15.42
N THR A 183 0.13 4.40 -15.26
CA THR A 183 -0.58 3.50 -16.19
C THR A 183 -0.58 4.06 -17.61
N VAL A 184 -0.98 5.33 -17.78
CA VAL A 184 -1.03 5.99 -19.09
C VAL A 184 0.38 6.09 -19.70
N LEU A 185 1.39 6.49 -18.91
CA LEU A 185 2.76 6.58 -19.39
C LEU A 185 3.30 5.23 -19.89
N LEU A 186 3.07 4.15 -19.14
CA LEU A 186 3.51 2.80 -19.56
C LEU A 186 2.82 2.37 -20.87
N ILE A 187 1.51 2.62 -20.99
CA ILE A 187 0.74 2.29 -22.21
C ILE A 187 1.23 3.10 -23.41
N VAL A 188 1.37 4.42 -23.26
CA VAL A 188 1.80 5.33 -24.35
C VAL A 188 3.21 4.98 -24.79
N GLU A 189 4.15 4.80 -23.86
CA GLU A 189 5.52 4.44 -24.19
C GLU A 189 5.60 3.06 -24.86
N SER A 190 4.80 2.08 -24.39
CA SER A 190 4.70 0.76 -25.03
C SER A 190 4.15 0.85 -26.45
N ALA A 191 3.17 1.72 -26.69
CA ALA A 191 2.65 1.97 -28.02
C ALA A 191 3.71 2.62 -28.93
N LEU A 192 4.41 3.66 -28.47
CA LEU A 192 5.46 4.34 -29.24
C LEU A 192 6.58 3.37 -29.66
N LYS A 193 7.08 2.54 -28.74
CA LYS A 193 8.11 1.50 -29.03
C LYS A 193 7.66 0.40 -29.99
N ARG A 194 6.37 0.28 -30.29
CA ARG A 194 5.86 -0.67 -31.30
C ARG A 194 5.82 -0.07 -32.70
N TYR A 195 5.73 1.26 -32.81
CA TYR A 195 5.61 1.98 -34.08
C TYR A 195 6.96 2.47 -34.62
N PHE A 196 7.98 2.58 -33.78
CA PHE A 196 9.35 2.97 -34.11
C PHE A 196 10.34 1.89 -33.67
#